data_AF-A0A8B2S7D1-F1
#
_entry.id   AF-A0A8B2S7D1-F1
#
_cell.length_a   1.000
_cell.length_b   1.000
_cell.length_c   1.000
_cell.angle_alpha   90.00
_cell.angle_beta   90.00
_cell.angle_gamma   90.00
#
_symmetry.space_group_name_H-M   'P 1'
#
loop_
_entity.id
_entity.type
_entity.pdbx_description
1 polymer ?
#
loop_
_entity_poly.entity_id
_entity_poly.type
_entity_poly.pdbx_seq_one_letter_code
_entity_poly.pdbx_strand_id
1 'polypeptide(L)' 'MKNTSRKIKITYDDLMNITAMSIETITGIQGRVQLSENELGILRGIILHWRALASQFGISTENLDRDMDWLCELAGIPVN' A
#
# COMPACT_ATOMS: atom_id res chain seq x y z
N MET A 1 -19.41 -31.37 -8.22
CA MET A 1 -18.61 -30.23 -8.72
C MET A 1 -17.38 -30.08 -7.84
N LYS A 2 -16.16 -30.29 -8.37
CA LYS A 2 -14.93 -30.02 -7.61
C LYS A 2 -14.71 -28.51 -7.60
N ASN A 3 -14.74 -27.91 -6.42
CA ASN A 3 -14.55 -26.48 -6.23
C ASN A 3 -13.08 -26.14 -6.53
N THR A 4 -12.76 -25.85 -7.79
CA THR A 4 -11.46 -25.30 -8.19
C THR A 4 -11.45 -23.80 -7.93
N SER A 5 -11.58 -23.41 -6.65
CA SER A 5 -11.15 -22.09 -6.21
C SER A 5 -9.61 -22.08 -6.35
N ARG A 6 -9.10 -21.82 -7.56
CA ARG A 6 -7.72 -21.40 -7.75
C ARG A 6 -7.62 -20.04 -7.06
N LYS A 7 -7.29 -20.05 -5.77
CA LYS A 7 -7.00 -18.81 -5.03
C LYS A 7 -5.88 -18.11 -5.80
N ILE A 8 -6.14 -16.90 -6.27
CA ILE A 8 -5.12 -16.06 -6.89
C ILE A 8 -4.00 -15.92 -5.86
N LYS A 9 -2.80 -16.40 -6.21
CA LYS A 9 -1.62 -16.21 -5.37
C LYS A 9 -1.09 -14.82 -5.67
N ILE A 10 -1.46 -13.86 -4.84
CA ILE A 10 -0.91 -12.50 -4.87
C ILE A 10 0.55 -12.60 -4.39
N THR A 11 1.49 -12.11 -5.19
CA THR A 11 2.90 -11.98 -4.80
C THR A 11 3.12 -10.72 -3.96
N TYR A 12 4.30 -10.60 -3.36
CA TYR A 12 4.67 -9.37 -2.66
C TYR A 12 4.63 -8.16 -3.58
N ASP A 13 5.18 -8.32 -4.79
CA ASP A 13 5.22 -7.27 -5.81
C ASP A 13 3.82 -6.89 -6.29
N ASP A 14 2.91 -7.86 -6.45
CA ASP A 14 1.52 -7.58 -6.77
C ASP A 14 0.86 -6.72 -5.67
N LEU A 15 1.07 -7.08 -4.40
CA LEU A 15 0.54 -6.34 -3.27
C LEU A 15 1.09 -4.91 -3.24
N MET A 16 2.40 -4.75 -3.44
CA MET A 16 3.06 -3.45 -3.51
C MET A 16 2.51 -2.59 -4.66
N ASN A 17 2.44 -3.14 -5.87
CA ASN A 17 1.95 -2.43 -7.04
C ASN A 17 0.49 -2.00 -6.90
N ILE A 18 -0.38 -2.86 -6.37
CA ILE A 18 -1.79 -2.53 -6.12
C ILE A 18 -1.90 -1.40 -5.11
N THR A 19 -1.11 -1.44 -4.03
CA THR A 19 -1.10 -0.40 -3.02
C THR A 19 -0.61 0.93 -3.58
N ALA A 20 0.50 0.94 -4.32
CA ALA A 20 1.05 2.13 -4.96
C ALA A 20 0.04 2.76 -5.93
N MET A 21 -0.56 1.96 -6.82
CA MET A 21 -1.59 2.44 -7.74
C MET A 21 -2.81 3.02 -7.01
N SER A 22 -3.20 2.41 -5.89
CA SER A 22 -4.32 2.91 -5.07
C SER A 22 -3.99 4.26 -4.45
N ILE A 23 -2.77 4.43 -3.92
CA ILE A 23 -2.28 5.70 -3.40
C ILE A 23 -2.31 6.76 -4.51
N GLU A 24 -1.69 6.48 -5.67
CA GLU A 24 -1.64 7.41 -6.80
C GLU A 24 -3.04 7.81 -7.30
N THR A 25 -3.99 6.89 -7.29
CA THR A 25 -5.38 7.15 -7.67
C THR A 25 -6.06 8.12 -6.69
N ILE A 26 -5.82 7.95 -5.39
CA ILE A 26 -6.39 8.80 -4.34
C ILE A 26 -5.71 10.17 -4.31
N THR A 27 -4.38 10.21 -4.44
CA THR A 27 -3.61 11.46 -4.46
C THR A 27 -3.82 12.26 -5.75
N GLY A 28 -4.42 11.63 -6.77
CA GLY A 28 -4.61 12.19 -8.09
C GLY A 28 -3.44 11.87 -9.02
N ILE A 29 -3.77 11.35 -10.20
CA ILE A 29 -2.83 11.13 -11.29
C ILE A 29 -2.32 12.51 -11.74
N GLN A 30 -1.06 12.85 -11.43
CA GLN A 30 -0.33 14.04 -11.89
C GLN A 30 -0.47 15.36 -11.11
N GLY A 31 -0.61 15.27 -9.78
CA GLY A 31 -0.16 16.32 -8.87
C GLY A 31 -1.09 17.54 -8.72
N ARG A 32 -1.10 18.10 -7.51
CA ARG A 32 -1.77 19.35 -7.07
C ARG A 32 -3.16 19.23 -6.44
N VAL A 33 -3.58 18.09 -5.91
CA VAL A 33 -4.71 18.09 -4.96
C VAL A 33 -4.15 18.18 -3.56
N GLN A 34 -4.45 19.29 -2.86
CA GLN A 34 -4.21 19.37 -1.43
C GLN A 34 -5.17 18.39 -0.75
N LEU A 35 -4.60 17.35 -0.15
CA LEU A 35 -5.38 16.31 0.50
C LEU A 35 -6.05 16.85 1.76
N SER A 36 -7.33 16.51 1.91
CA SER A 36 -8.06 16.66 3.15
C SER A 36 -7.54 15.71 4.23
N GLU A 37 -7.83 16.00 5.49
CA GLU A 37 -7.49 15.11 6.62
C GLU A 37 -8.10 13.71 6.46
N ASN A 38 -9.30 13.63 5.86
CA ASN A 38 -9.95 12.35 5.58
C ASN A 38 -9.19 11.53 4.54
N GLU A 39 -8.72 12.14 3.45
CA GLU A 39 -7.90 11.46 2.44
C GLU A 39 -6.58 10.98 3.02
N LEU A 40 -5.93 11.79 3.85
CA LEU A 40 -4.73 11.39 4.60
C LEU A 40 -5.01 10.21 5.54
N GLY A 41 -6.18 10.21 6.20
CA GLY A 41 -6.63 9.09 7.04
C GLY A 41 -6.82 7.79 6.25
N ILE A 42 -7.43 7.87 5.06
CA ILE A 42 -7.62 6.73 4.16
C ILE A 42 -6.26 6.17 3.72
N LEU A 43 -5.34 7.05 3.30
CA LEU A 43 -4.00 6.65 2.84
C LEU A 43 -3.20 5.96 3.96
N ARG A 44 -3.21 6.50 5.18
CA ARG A 44 -2.61 5.84 6.35
C ARG A 44 -3.20 4.45 6.59
N GLY A 45 -4.53 4.31 6.47
CA GLY A 45 -5.21 3.03 6.60
C GLY A 45 -4.76 2.01 5.54
N ILE A 46 -4.63 2.44 4.28
CA ILE A 46 -4.15 1.61 3.17
C ILE A 46 -2.71 1.12 3.44
N ILE A 47 -1.82 2.00 3.87
CA ILE A 47 -0.41 1.68 4.15
C ILE A 47 -0.29 0.71 5.33
N LEU A 48 -1.02 0.95 6.42
CA LEU A 48 -1.05 0.04 7.56
C LEU A 48 -1.61 -1.34 7.19
N HIS A 49 -2.63 -1.37 6.34
CA HIS A 49 -3.21 -2.63 5.86
C HIS A 49 -2.23 -3.38 4.95
N TRP A 50 -1.53 -2.67 4.05
CA TRP A 50 -0.43 -3.22 3.26
C TRP A 50 0.63 -3.84 4.17
N ARG A 51 1.10 -3.13 5.20
CA ARG A 51 2.15 -3.60 6.13
C ARG A 51 1.73 -4.90 6.84
N ALA A 52 0.48 -4.99 7.27
CA ALA A 52 -0.07 -6.18 7.90
C ALA A 52 -0.11 -7.39 6.96
N LEU A 53 -0.51 -7.19 5.70
CA LEU A 53 -0.52 -8.24 4.68
C LEU A 53 0.90 -8.65 4.26
N ALA A 54 1.76 -7.67 4.00
CA ALA A 54 3.15 -7.81 3.60
C ALA A 54 3.99 -8.61 4.60
N SER A 55 3.69 -8.49 5.90
CA SER A 55 4.36 -9.26 6.96
C SER A 55 4.25 -10.79 6.81
N GLN A 56 3.29 -11.27 6.03
CA GLN A 56 3.06 -12.71 5.79
C GLN A 56 3.94 -13.29 4.67
N PHE A 57 4.70 -12.44 3.96
CA PHE A 57 5.51 -12.84 2.81
C PHE A 57 6.97 -13.22 3.16
N GLY A 58 7.33 -13.23 4.44
CA GLY A 58 8.68 -13.59 4.89
C GLY A 58 9.75 -12.52 4.60
N ILE A 59 9.32 -11.28 4.33
CA ILE A 59 10.19 -10.12 4.15
C ILE A 59 10.72 -9.64 5.51
N SER A 60 11.96 -9.17 5.57
CA SER A 60 12.54 -8.63 6.80
C SER A 60 11.79 -7.39 7.27
N THR A 61 11.75 -7.17 8.58
CA THR A 61 11.14 -5.96 9.16
C THR A 61 11.77 -4.68 8.59
N GLU A 62 13.09 -4.65 8.43
CA GLU A 62 13.80 -3.51 7.85
C GLU A 62 13.35 -3.18 6.42
N ASN A 63 13.17 -4.19 5.56
CA ASN A 63 12.69 -3.95 4.19
C ASN A 63 11.22 -3.51 4.20
N LEU A 64 10.39 -4.09 5.07
CA LEU A 64 9.00 -3.68 5.21
C LEU A 64 8.85 -2.23 5.70
N ASP A 65 9.73 -1.79 6.59
CA ASP A 65 9.71 -0.43 7.12
C ASP A 65 10.21 0.56 6.04
N ARG A 66 11.27 0.22 5.29
CA ARG A 66 11.72 1.01 4.12
C ARG A 66 10.63 1.17 3.06
N ASP A 67 9.93 0.09 2.76
CA ASP A 67 8.84 0.08 1.79
C ASP A 67 7.62 0.86 2.30
N MET A 68 7.36 0.83 3.61
CA MET A 68 6.34 1.65 4.26
C MET A 68 6.69 3.15 4.17
N ASP A 69 7.96 3.51 4.38
CA ASP A 69 8.43 4.89 4.24
C ASP A 69 8.23 5.38 2.79
N TRP A 70 8.59 4.56 1.81
CA TRP A 70 8.34 4.86 0.40
C TRP A 70 6.85 5.07 0.08
N LEU A 71 5.97 4.23 0.63
CA LEU A 71 4.51 4.39 0.46
C LEU A 71 4.00 5.67 1.14
N CYS A 72 4.54 6.04 2.30
CA CYS A 72 4.22 7.30 2.98
C CYS A 72 4.65 8.50 2.15
N GLU A 73 5.87 8.49 1.60
CA GLU A 73 6.37 9.52 0.69
C GLU A 73 5.48 9.65 -0.55
N LEU A 74 5.12 8.53 -1.18
CA LEU A 74 4.20 8.48 -2.32
C LEU A 74 2.83 9.10 -1.98
N ALA A 75 2.34 8.86 -0.76
CA ALA A 75 1.08 9.40 -0.26
C ALA A 75 1.17 10.86 0.21
N GLY A 76 2.36 11.48 0.21
CA GLY A 76 2.58 12.83 0.76
C GLY A 76 2.41 12.89 2.28
N ILE A 77 2.58 11.77 2.98
CA ILE A 77 2.51 11.67 4.45
C ILE A 77 3.93 11.86 5.01
N PRO A 78 4.15 12.81 5.94
CA PRO A 78 5.45 12.98 6.57
C PRO A 78 5.91 11.72 7.29
N VAL A 79 7.15 11.31 7.00
CA VAL A 79 7.90 10.28 7.72
C VAL A 79 8.88 10.98 8.66
N ASN A 80 8.96 10.51 9.92
CA ASN A 80 9.82 11.07 10.97
C ASN A 80 11.08 10.23 11.15
#